data_AF-A0A6J1BFD6-F1
#
_entry.id   AF-A0A6J1BFD6-F1
#
_cell.length_a   1.000
_cell.length_b   1.000
_cell.length_c   1.000
_cell.angle_alpha   90.00
_cell.angle_beta   90.00
_cell.angle_gamma   90.00
#
_symmetry.space_group_name_H-M   'P 1'
#
loop_
_entity.id
_entity.type
_entity.pdbx_description
1 polymer ?
#
loop_
_entity_poly.entity_id
_entity_poly.type
_entity_poly.pdbx_seq_one_letter_code
_entity_poly.pdbx_strand_id
1 'polypeptide(L)'
;MSAATATTAMSASTGLSNGFNSSPNWLKWQPSPCQRSNFLIPRAASSPNTGKGNKKKPKAKNTSPPPTPITRTTTTTTTTESISQDQTQQQQQQQQQQVSLSLDDVNPVGLGRKSRQIFDEVWRKFSGLGQISRTTRADDREALDALLIREGPMCEFAIPGAQNTTVLVVGATSRVGRIVVRKLMLRGYTVKALVRKADQEVLDMLPRSVEIVIGDVGEPFTLQAAVEGCNKIIYCATARSTITGDLYRVDHQGVLNLTKALQDYNNQLAQIRAGKSSKSKLLLAKFKSEDSLNGWEVRQGTYFQDVIASKYDGGMVAKFEYTETGQAVFSGYVFTRGGYVELSKKFSLPLGCTLDRYEGLVLSLGGNGRSYVVILEAGPSADTTQSKLYFARINTKVGFCRVRVPFSSFRPVKPDDPPLDPFLVHTLTIRFEPRRQRPVEGPAGMKQDPRSFKLILEYIKALPTGQETDFVLVSCTGLGVEPNRREQVLKAKRAGEDSLRRSGLGYTIIRPGPLKEEPGGQRALIFDQGNRISQGISCVDVADICVKALHDSTARNKSFDVCHEYVAEEGRELYELVAHLPDKANNYLTPALSVLEKNT
;
A
#
# COMPACT_ATOMS: atom_id res chain seq x y z
N MET A 1 -8.24 -63.88 -8.64
CA MET A 1 -8.72 -65.12 -8.01
C MET A 1 -8.95 -64.79 -6.54
N SER A 2 -10.10 -64.89 -5.87
CA SER A 2 -11.48 -65.29 -6.13
C SER A 2 -12.29 -64.63 -4.99
N ALA A 3 -13.23 -63.72 -5.29
CA ALA A 3 -14.67 -63.86 -5.07
C ALA A 3 -15.12 -64.28 -3.64
N ALA A 4 -15.84 -63.39 -2.95
CA ALA A 4 -16.98 -63.74 -2.09
C ALA A 4 -17.95 -62.55 -1.98
N THR A 5 -19.11 -62.75 -2.57
CA THR A 5 -20.31 -61.92 -2.64
C THR A 5 -21.22 -62.14 -1.43
N ALA A 6 -21.94 -61.11 -0.96
CA ALA A 6 -23.21 -61.27 -0.26
C ALA A 6 -24.17 -60.10 -0.56
N THR A 7 -25.22 -60.47 -1.28
CA THR A 7 -26.50 -59.85 -1.65
C THR A 7 -27.34 -59.41 -0.44
N THR A 8 -27.94 -58.21 -0.46
CA THR A 8 -29.33 -57.85 -0.84
C THR A 8 -30.39 -58.10 0.23
N ALA A 9 -31.09 -57.04 0.67
CA ALA A 9 -32.55 -57.00 0.77
C ALA A 9 -33.05 -55.56 1.04
N MET A 10 -33.87 -55.08 0.11
CA MET A 10 -34.74 -53.91 0.24
C MET A 10 -36.02 -54.28 0.99
N SER A 11 -36.61 -53.30 1.69
CA SER A 11 -38.07 -53.18 1.77
C SER A 11 -38.48 -51.72 1.94
N ALA A 12 -39.19 -51.25 0.93
CA ALA A 12 -40.12 -50.12 0.90
C ALA A 12 -41.25 -50.33 1.96
N SER A 13 -42.15 -49.42 2.33
CA SER A 13 -42.62 -48.09 1.88
C SER A 13 -43.63 -47.60 2.93
N THR A 14 -44.15 -46.37 2.72
CA THR A 14 -45.30 -45.66 3.31
C THR A 14 -44.86 -44.63 4.36
N GLY A 15 -44.88 -43.32 4.12
CA GLY A 15 -45.76 -42.53 3.26
C GLY A 15 -46.78 -41.85 4.16
N LEU A 16 -46.57 -40.57 4.47
CA LEU A 16 -47.63 -39.61 4.81
C LEU A 16 -47.08 -38.19 4.73
N SER A 17 -47.79 -37.41 3.93
CA SER A 17 -47.64 -36.01 3.59
C SER A 17 -47.81 -35.06 4.78
N ASN A 18 -47.07 -33.95 4.77
CA ASN A 18 -47.67 -32.61 4.95
C ASN A 18 -46.70 -31.54 4.47
N GLY A 19 -47.17 -30.75 3.50
CA GLY A 19 -46.46 -29.60 2.98
C GLY A 19 -46.62 -28.38 3.88
N PHE A 20 -45.57 -27.58 3.98
CA PHE A 20 -45.69 -26.15 4.22
C PHE A 20 -44.67 -25.43 3.34
N ASN A 21 -45.22 -24.68 2.41
CA ASN A 21 -44.55 -23.80 1.46
C ASN A 21 -44.52 -22.41 2.12
N SER A 22 -43.34 -21.83 2.36
CA SER A 22 -43.23 -20.40 2.69
C SER A 22 -41.90 -19.82 2.23
N SER A 23 -41.95 -19.25 1.04
CA SER A 23 -41.00 -18.31 0.47
C SER A 23 -41.00 -17.01 1.31
N PRO A 24 -39.83 -16.41 1.64
CA PRO A 24 -39.80 -15.12 2.32
C PRO A 24 -40.01 -13.98 1.32
N ASN A 25 -41.08 -13.22 1.55
CA ASN A 25 -41.46 -12.00 0.86
C ASN A 25 -40.39 -10.91 0.98
N TRP A 26 -39.88 -10.44 -0.17
CA TRP A 26 -39.19 -9.17 -0.30
C TRP A 26 -40.19 -8.01 -0.17
N LEU A 27 -40.11 -7.26 0.93
CA LEU A 27 -40.82 -5.99 1.09
C LEU A 27 -40.22 -4.95 0.13
N LYS A 28 -40.97 -4.63 -0.93
CA LYS A 28 -40.84 -3.40 -1.71
C LYS A 28 -41.28 -2.22 -0.84
N TRP A 29 -40.38 -1.30 -0.56
CA TRP A 29 -40.73 0.04 -0.08
C TRP A 29 -40.95 0.95 -1.30
N GLN A 30 -42.19 1.43 -1.47
CA GLN A 30 -42.52 2.57 -2.32
C GLN A 30 -42.55 3.85 -1.46
N PRO A 31 -42.02 4.99 -1.94
CA PRO A 31 -42.13 6.25 -1.23
C PRO A 31 -43.43 6.98 -1.62
N SER A 32 -44.19 7.43 -0.62
CA SER A 32 -45.30 8.39 -0.81
C SER A 32 -44.89 9.78 -0.29
N PRO A 33 -45.33 10.88 -0.92
CA PRO A 33 -44.75 12.21 -0.73
C PRO A 33 -45.55 13.08 0.24
N CYS A 34 -44.85 13.84 1.10
CA CYS A 34 -45.33 15.01 1.87
C CYS A 34 -44.09 15.59 2.58
N GLN A 35 -43.85 16.88 2.80
CA GLN A 35 -44.42 18.17 2.43
C GLN A 35 -43.31 19.19 2.80
N ARG A 36 -43.15 20.24 2.00
CA ARG A 36 -42.18 21.33 2.27
C ARG A 36 -42.59 22.10 3.54
N SER A 37 -41.66 22.27 4.48
CA SER A 37 -41.72 23.35 5.47
C SER A 37 -40.44 24.19 5.37
N ASN A 38 -40.61 25.40 4.83
CA ASN A 38 -39.60 26.45 4.79
C ASN A 38 -39.32 26.96 6.21
N PHE A 39 -38.06 26.94 6.64
CA PHE A 39 -37.60 27.76 7.77
C PHE A 39 -36.66 28.84 7.26
N LEU A 40 -37.18 30.07 7.25
CA LEU A 40 -36.45 31.32 7.11
C LEU A 40 -35.75 31.65 8.44
N ILE A 41 -34.48 32.04 8.38
CA ILE A 41 -33.79 32.71 9.50
C ILE A 41 -33.51 34.16 9.06
N PRO A 42 -33.89 35.19 9.85
CA PRO A 42 -33.94 36.56 9.41
C PRO A 42 -32.60 37.30 9.53
N ARG A 43 -32.48 38.31 8.67
CA ARG A 43 -31.42 39.29 8.52
C ARG A 43 -31.71 40.48 9.46
N ALA A 44 -30.75 40.91 10.27
CA ALA A 44 -30.89 42.10 11.12
C ALA A 44 -29.89 43.20 10.69
N ALA A 45 -30.44 44.37 10.33
CA ALA A 45 -29.83 45.70 10.40
C ALA A 45 -30.48 46.40 11.63
N SER A 46 -29.99 47.43 12.34
CA SER A 46 -29.06 48.54 12.07
C SER A 46 -28.83 49.36 13.36
N SER A 47 -27.61 49.94 13.55
CA SER A 47 -27.26 51.24 14.20
C SER A 47 -27.56 51.49 15.71
N PRO A 48 -26.96 52.52 16.41
CA PRO A 48 -26.39 53.78 15.89
C PRO A 48 -25.04 54.32 16.49
N ASN A 49 -24.60 55.41 15.84
CA ASN A 49 -23.54 56.40 16.09
C ASN A 49 -23.25 56.87 17.55
N THR A 50 -21.96 57.10 17.84
CA THR A 50 -21.33 58.27 18.53
C THR A 50 -19.80 58.13 18.34
N GLY A 51 -18.90 59.10 18.19
CA GLY A 51 -18.88 60.56 18.04
C GLY A 51 -17.40 61.03 17.94
N LYS A 52 -17.10 61.82 16.90
CA LYS A 52 -16.07 62.90 16.70
C LYS A 52 -14.67 62.86 17.37
N GLY A 53 -13.64 63.16 16.55
CA GLY A 53 -12.35 63.71 17.02
C GLY A 53 -11.24 63.99 15.97
N ASN A 54 -11.42 64.99 15.08
CA ASN A 54 -10.44 65.96 14.50
C ASN A 54 -8.90 65.71 14.64
N LYS A 55 -8.01 65.84 13.63
CA LYS A 55 -7.60 67.10 12.93
C LYS A 55 -6.50 66.85 11.85
N LYS A 56 -6.57 67.66 10.77
CA LYS A 56 -5.50 68.31 9.95
C LYS A 56 -4.65 67.55 8.88
N LYS A 57 -4.89 67.96 7.62
CA LYS A 57 -4.00 68.07 6.43
C LYS A 57 -2.93 69.19 6.63
N PRO A 58 -1.90 69.44 5.75
CA PRO A 58 -1.88 69.22 4.28
C PRO A 58 -0.54 68.85 3.55
N LYS A 59 -0.72 68.43 2.28
CA LYS A 59 0.04 68.66 1.02
C LYS A 59 1.58 68.82 1.01
N ALA A 60 2.23 68.05 0.12
CA ALA A 60 3.22 68.57 -0.85
C ALA A 60 3.32 67.67 -2.10
N LYS A 61 3.45 68.31 -3.28
CA LYS A 61 3.72 67.73 -4.61
C LYS A 61 5.23 67.50 -4.76
N ASN A 62 5.66 66.53 -5.58
CA ASN A 62 6.58 66.78 -6.71
C ASN A 62 6.85 65.52 -7.55
N THR A 63 7.06 65.78 -8.84
CA THR A 63 7.22 64.89 -9.99
C THR A 63 8.67 64.87 -10.50
N SER A 64 9.00 63.84 -11.30
CA SER A 64 10.09 63.71 -12.31
C SER A 64 11.44 63.08 -11.87
N PRO A 65 12.34 62.68 -12.81
CA PRO A 65 12.40 61.37 -13.51
C PRO A 65 13.83 60.71 -13.38
N PRO A 66 14.21 59.63 -14.11
CA PRO A 66 15.45 58.88 -13.82
C PRO A 66 16.68 59.47 -14.54
N PRO A 67 17.93 59.15 -14.08
CA PRO A 67 19.14 59.71 -14.65
C PRO A 67 19.86 58.76 -15.63
N THR A 68 20.47 59.36 -16.66
CA THR A 68 21.63 58.87 -17.44
C THR A 68 22.89 59.61 -17.01
N PRO A 69 24.09 59.04 -17.24
CA PRO A 69 25.22 59.85 -17.70
C PRO A 69 26.10 59.21 -18.82
N ILE A 70 26.14 59.93 -19.95
CA ILE A 70 27.26 60.47 -20.77
C ILE A 70 28.71 59.92 -20.60
N THR A 71 29.21 59.33 -21.71
CA THR A 71 30.42 59.62 -22.54
C THR A 71 31.84 59.86 -21.94
N ARG A 72 32.84 59.13 -22.46
CA ARG A 72 34.12 59.71 -22.97
C ARG A 72 34.77 58.84 -24.06
N THR A 73 35.26 59.56 -25.07
CA THR A 73 35.90 59.22 -26.35
C THR A 73 37.39 58.88 -26.24
N THR A 74 37.90 58.09 -27.19
CA THR A 74 39.08 58.44 -28.02
C THR A 74 39.16 57.59 -29.32
N THR A 75 39.15 58.31 -30.46
CA THR A 75 40.03 58.22 -31.66
C THR A 75 40.46 56.83 -32.20
N THR A 76 40.48 56.54 -33.51
CA THR A 76 40.89 57.39 -34.65
C THR A 76 40.58 56.64 -35.97
N THR A 77 40.12 57.38 -37.00
CA THR A 77 40.51 57.36 -38.44
C THR A 77 40.66 56.00 -39.16
N THR A 78 40.16 55.75 -40.37
CA THR A 78 39.94 56.63 -41.54
C THR A 78 39.29 55.78 -42.65
N THR A 79 38.34 56.40 -43.39
CA THR A 79 38.17 56.37 -44.88
C THR A 79 38.30 55.04 -45.64
N THR A 80 37.46 54.66 -46.60
CA THR A 80 36.59 55.41 -47.53
C THR A 80 35.76 54.38 -48.33
N GLU A 81 34.51 54.74 -48.65
CA GLU A 81 33.80 54.58 -49.95
C GLU A 81 33.80 53.21 -50.68
N SER A 82 32.76 52.75 -51.37
CA SER A 82 31.38 53.20 -51.60
C SER A 82 30.65 52.10 -52.41
N ILE A 83 29.37 51.88 -52.07
CA ILE A 83 28.18 51.75 -52.93
C ILE A 83 28.23 50.84 -54.18
N SER A 84 27.41 49.78 -54.16
CA SER A 84 26.28 49.46 -55.11
C SER A 84 25.97 47.96 -55.03
N GLN A 85 24.86 47.55 -54.43
CA GLN A 85 23.56 47.23 -55.05
C GLN A 85 23.58 46.05 -56.06
N ASP A 86 22.77 45.07 -55.67
CA ASP A 86 21.92 44.18 -56.47
C ASP A 86 22.45 42.92 -57.16
N GLN A 87 21.79 41.81 -56.77
CA GLN A 87 21.41 40.63 -57.55
C GLN A 87 22.59 39.79 -58.07
N THR A 88 22.77 38.53 -57.68
CA THR A 88 21.96 37.43 -58.21
C THR A 88 22.24 36.15 -57.40
N GLN A 89 21.23 35.29 -57.36
CA GLN A 89 21.17 34.01 -56.68
C GLN A 89 22.20 32.96 -57.16
N GLN A 90 22.28 31.89 -56.36
CA GLN A 90 22.68 30.51 -56.70
C GLN A 90 24.18 30.20 -56.80
N GLN A 91 24.73 29.73 -55.68
CA GLN A 91 25.40 28.43 -55.52
C GLN A 91 26.41 28.53 -54.37
N GLN A 92 26.06 28.02 -53.20
CA GLN A 92 26.96 27.41 -52.20
C GLN A 92 26.18 27.14 -50.90
N GLN A 93 25.46 26.03 -50.86
CA GLN A 93 25.13 25.36 -49.59
C GLN A 93 25.74 23.96 -49.65
N GLN A 94 27.04 23.91 -49.42
CA GLN A 94 27.74 22.75 -48.86
C GLN A 94 28.98 23.30 -48.15
N GLN A 95 28.76 23.87 -46.96
CA GLN A 95 29.83 23.98 -45.98
C GLN A 95 29.25 23.80 -44.58
N GLN A 96 29.83 22.80 -43.93
CA GLN A 96 29.67 22.34 -42.56
C GLN A 96 29.22 23.43 -41.58
N GLN A 97 27.97 23.34 -41.08
CA GLN A 97 27.69 23.83 -39.74
C GLN A 97 28.20 22.79 -38.75
N GLN A 98 29.49 22.91 -38.43
CA GLN A 98 30.04 22.39 -37.20
C GLN A 98 29.29 23.08 -36.06
N VAL A 99 28.35 22.36 -35.45
CA VAL A 99 27.73 22.79 -34.18
C VAL A 99 28.86 22.77 -33.16
N SER A 100 29.33 23.96 -32.76
CA SER A 100 30.24 24.10 -31.63
C SER A 100 29.49 23.67 -30.37
N LEU A 101 29.70 22.44 -29.92
CA LEU A 101 29.27 21.97 -28.61
C LEU A 101 30.00 22.82 -27.57
N SER A 102 29.27 23.68 -26.86
CA SER A 102 29.82 24.34 -25.68
C SER A 102 30.01 23.29 -24.57
N LEU A 103 30.97 23.50 -23.68
CA LEU A 103 31.20 22.60 -22.53
C LEU A 103 29.96 22.43 -21.63
N ASP A 104 28.95 23.30 -21.75
CA ASP A 104 27.64 23.17 -21.10
C ASP A 104 26.71 22.14 -21.76
N ASP A 105 26.94 21.77 -23.03
CA ASP A 105 26.17 20.75 -23.76
C ASP A 105 26.58 19.30 -23.41
N VAL A 106 27.69 19.13 -22.68
CA VAL A 106 28.18 17.83 -22.18
C VAL A 106 27.95 17.67 -20.68
N ASN A 107 27.06 18.48 -20.10
CA ASN A 107 26.62 18.28 -18.73
C ASN A 107 25.54 17.18 -18.70
N PRO A 108 25.74 16.04 -18.01
CA PRO A 108 24.74 14.97 -17.91
C PRO A 108 23.39 15.47 -17.34
N VAL A 109 23.42 16.53 -16.52
CA VAL A 109 22.22 17.19 -15.98
C VAL A 109 21.52 18.03 -17.06
N GLY A 110 22.27 18.65 -17.98
CA GLY A 110 21.75 19.43 -19.11
C GLY A 110 21.05 18.55 -20.16
N LEU A 111 21.63 17.38 -20.46
CA LEU A 111 21.03 16.39 -21.36
C LEU A 111 19.76 15.77 -20.78
N GLY A 112 19.74 15.49 -19.47
CA GLY A 112 18.53 15.07 -18.75
C GLY A 112 17.43 16.14 -18.73
N ARG A 113 17.80 17.43 -18.74
CA ARG A 113 16.86 18.56 -18.85
C ARG A 113 16.28 18.69 -20.26
N LYS A 114 17.12 18.59 -21.30
CA LYS A 114 16.67 18.62 -22.71
C LYS A 114 15.72 17.46 -23.02
N SER A 115 16.03 16.23 -22.60
CA SER A 115 15.14 15.08 -22.83
C SER A 115 13.77 15.23 -22.12
N ARG A 116 13.74 15.83 -20.92
CA ARG A 116 12.49 16.10 -20.19
C ARG A 116 11.69 17.29 -20.73
N GLN A 117 12.35 18.34 -21.23
CA GLN A 117 11.67 19.43 -21.93
C GLN A 117 11.05 18.95 -23.24
N ILE A 118 11.79 18.13 -24.00
CA ILE A 118 11.30 17.45 -25.20
C ILE A 118 10.12 16.55 -24.82
N PHE A 119 10.18 15.82 -23.70
CA PHE A 119 9.06 15.02 -23.19
C PHE A 119 7.82 15.86 -22.86
N ASP A 120 7.96 16.97 -22.13
CA ASP A 120 6.85 17.86 -21.81
C ASP A 120 6.26 18.52 -23.06
N GLU A 121 7.07 18.78 -24.08
CA GLU A 121 6.65 19.35 -25.36
C GLU A 121 5.94 18.32 -26.25
N VAL A 122 6.49 17.11 -26.37
CA VAL A 122 5.87 15.97 -27.06
C VAL A 122 4.54 15.61 -26.40
N TRP A 123 4.48 15.62 -25.07
CA TRP A 123 3.23 15.34 -24.35
C TRP A 123 2.20 16.46 -24.49
N ARG A 124 2.61 17.74 -24.53
CA ARG A 124 1.70 18.85 -24.87
C ARG A 124 1.11 18.69 -26.28
N LYS A 125 1.92 18.22 -27.24
CA LYS A 125 1.46 17.92 -28.60
C LYS A 125 0.54 16.70 -28.62
N PHE A 126 0.85 15.63 -27.90
CA PHE A 126 0.04 14.40 -27.84
C PHE A 126 -1.32 14.62 -27.14
N SER A 127 -1.32 15.38 -26.05
CA SER A 127 -2.56 15.78 -25.35
C SER A 127 -3.40 16.77 -26.16
N GLY A 128 -2.78 17.63 -26.98
CA GLY A 128 -3.46 18.47 -27.97
C GLY A 128 -4.08 17.68 -29.13
N LEU A 129 -3.41 16.65 -29.63
CA LEU A 129 -3.95 15.75 -30.67
C LEU A 129 -5.14 14.91 -30.18
N GLY A 130 -5.23 14.64 -28.86
CA GLY A 130 -6.38 13.96 -28.25
C GLY A 130 -7.68 14.78 -28.21
N GLN A 131 -7.68 16.04 -28.65
CA GLN A 131 -8.85 16.93 -28.71
C GLN A 131 -9.60 16.91 -30.04
N ILE A 132 -9.23 16.08 -31.02
CA ILE A 132 -9.97 15.99 -32.29
C ILE A 132 -11.41 15.48 -32.01
N SER A 133 -12.37 16.27 -32.49
CA SER A 133 -13.80 16.19 -32.25
C SER A 133 -14.44 14.86 -32.66
N ARG A 134 -15.48 14.48 -31.92
CA ARG A 134 -16.51 13.50 -32.29
C ARG A 134 -16.89 13.63 -33.77
N THR A 135 -16.59 12.63 -34.59
CA THR A 135 -17.47 12.07 -35.64
C THR A 135 -16.69 11.01 -36.40
N THR A 136 -16.79 9.74 -36.00
CA THR A 136 -16.40 8.63 -36.89
C THR A 136 -17.34 7.44 -36.69
N ARG A 137 -17.67 6.80 -37.80
CA ARG A 137 -18.63 5.69 -37.91
C ARG A 137 -17.99 4.41 -37.37
N ALA A 138 -18.80 3.37 -37.19
CA ALA A 138 -18.40 2.11 -36.56
C ALA A 138 -17.15 1.45 -37.20
N ASP A 139 -16.90 1.71 -38.49
CA ASP A 139 -15.81 1.08 -39.25
C ASP A 139 -14.42 1.71 -38.97
N ASP A 140 -14.35 2.93 -38.43
CA ASP A 140 -13.07 3.60 -38.13
C ASP A 140 -12.46 3.18 -36.78
N ARG A 141 -13.21 2.46 -35.94
CA ARG A 141 -12.72 1.94 -34.66
C ARG A 141 -11.68 0.84 -34.85
N GLU A 142 -11.86 -0.02 -35.84
CA GLU A 142 -10.90 -1.09 -36.16
C GLU A 142 -9.61 -0.51 -36.76
N ALA A 143 -9.71 0.54 -37.57
CA ALA A 143 -8.55 1.23 -38.13
C ALA A 143 -7.76 2.02 -37.06
N LEU A 144 -8.44 2.61 -36.08
CA LEU A 144 -7.81 3.32 -34.97
C LEU A 144 -7.20 2.36 -33.94
N ASP A 145 -7.83 1.21 -33.67
CA ASP A 145 -7.25 0.14 -32.85
C ASP A 145 -6.03 -0.51 -33.53
N ALA A 146 -6.04 -0.64 -34.86
CA ALA A 146 -4.89 -1.12 -35.63
C ALA A 146 -3.70 -0.15 -35.62
N LEU A 147 -3.95 1.16 -35.56
CA LEU A 147 -2.89 2.18 -35.43
C LEU A 147 -2.37 2.34 -33.98
N LEU A 148 -3.17 1.96 -32.99
CA LEU A 148 -2.80 2.06 -31.56
C LEU A 148 -2.20 0.77 -30.99
N ILE A 149 -2.32 -0.37 -31.68
CA ILE A 149 -1.78 -1.66 -31.24
C ILE A 149 -1.00 -2.34 -32.36
N ARG A 150 0.33 -2.17 -32.32
CA ARG A 150 1.43 -3.10 -32.69
C ARG A 150 2.48 -2.42 -33.58
N GLU A 151 3.66 -2.26 -33.01
CA GLU A 151 4.93 -2.01 -33.72
C GLU A 151 5.16 -0.58 -34.25
N GLY A 152 4.67 0.44 -33.53
CA GLY A 152 5.39 1.72 -33.50
C GLY A 152 6.80 1.52 -32.90
N PRO A 153 7.82 2.34 -33.25
CA PRO A 153 9.18 2.17 -32.76
C PRO A 153 9.12 2.08 -31.24
N MET A 154 9.54 0.93 -30.70
CA MET A 154 9.38 0.59 -29.29
C MET A 154 9.78 1.78 -28.42
N CYS A 155 8.82 2.38 -27.72
CA CYS A 155 9.13 3.37 -26.71
C CYS A 155 10.12 2.69 -25.74
N GLU A 156 11.32 3.23 -25.63
CA GLU A 156 12.44 2.81 -24.77
C GLU A 156 12.07 2.65 -23.28
N PHE A 157 10.83 2.99 -22.91
CA PHE A 157 10.27 3.03 -21.56
C PHE A 157 9.15 2.01 -21.29
N ALA A 158 8.78 1.15 -22.24
CA ALA A 158 7.73 0.15 -22.05
C ALA A 158 8.23 -1.01 -21.16
N ILE A 159 7.57 -1.23 -20.01
CA ILE A 159 7.90 -2.34 -19.12
C ILE A 159 7.21 -3.61 -19.67
N PRO A 160 7.91 -4.75 -19.80
CA PRO A 160 7.30 -5.98 -20.29
C PRO A 160 6.07 -6.38 -19.46
N GLY A 161 4.93 -6.59 -20.12
CA GLY A 161 3.68 -6.98 -19.45
C GLY A 161 2.92 -5.84 -18.75
N ALA A 162 3.37 -4.58 -18.89
CA ALA A 162 2.65 -3.42 -18.36
C ALA A 162 1.23 -3.32 -18.92
N GLN A 163 1.03 -3.65 -20.20
CA GLN A 163 -0.30 -3.64 -20.83
C GLN A 163 -1.30 -4.60 -20.19
N ASN A 164 -0.82 -5.69 -19.58
CA ASN A 164 -1.67 -6.68 -18.91
C ASN A 164 -1.87 -6.33 -17.42
N THR A 165 -1.28 -5.25 -16.94
CA THR A 165 -1.34 -4.82 -15.55
C THR A 165 -2.21 -3.59 -15.43
N THR A 166 -3.37 -3.76 -14.81
CA THR A 166 -4.28 -2.65 -14.50
C THR A 166 -3.96 -2.05 -13.13
N VAL A 167 -3.73 -0.74 -13.10
CA VAL A 167 -3.41 0.02 -11.88
C VAL A 167 -4.57 0.94 -11.53
N LEU A 168 -5.16 0.74 -10.35
CA LEU A 168 -6.14 1.65 -9.77
C LEU A 168 -5.43 2.80 -9.07
N VAL A 169 -5.64 4.03 -9.52
CA VAL A 169 -5.14 5.25 -8.88
C VAL A 169 -6.26 5.93 -8.12
N VAL A 170 -6.13 5.95 -6.80
CA VAL A 170 -7.05 6.65 -5.90
C VAL A 170 -6.49 8.04 -5.57
N GLY A 171 -7.31 9.07 -5.75
CA GLY A 171 -6.81 10.45 -5.69
C GLY A 171 -6.10 10.88 -6.98
N ALA A 172 -6.56 10.37 -8.13
CA ALA A 172 -6.01 10.68 -9.46
C ALA A 172 -6.03 12.18 -9.80
N THR A 173 -6.91 12.97 -9.19
CA THR A 173 -6.99 14.43 -9.35
C THR A 173 -6.07 15.21 -8.41
N SER A 174 -5.31 14.53 -7.53
CA SER A 174 -4.36 15.18 -6.63
C SER A 174 -3.10 15.66 -7.36
N ARG A 175 -2.32 16.52 -6.70
CA ARG A 175 -1.04 17.07 -7.21
C ARG A 175 -0.08 15.97 -7.66
N VAL A 176 0.01 14.88 -6.90
CA VAL A 176 0.84 13.69 -7.20
C VAL A 176 0.10 12.72 -8.14
N GLY A 177 -1.18 12.45 -7.86
CA GLY A 177 -1.98 11.46 -8.59
C GLY A 177 -2.07 11.75 -10.09
N ARG A 178 -2.24 13.02 -10.49
CA ARG A 178 -2.30 13.41 -11.91
C ARG A 178 -1.01 13.08 -12.67
N ILE A 179 0.13 13.19 -11.97
CA ILE A 179 1.45 12.91 -12.54
C ILE A 179 1.67 11.39 -12.59
N VAL A 180 1.23 10.66 -11.56
CA VAL A 180 1.28 9.19 -11.51
C VAL A 180 0.50 8.59 -12.68
N VAL A 181 -0.74 9.03 -12.92
CA VAL A 181 -1.57 8.56 -14.04
C VAL A 181 -0.85 8.71 -15.38
N ARG A 182 -0.30 9.90 -15.65
CA ARG A 182 0.46 10.17 -16.89
C ARG A 182 1.70 9.28 -17.02
N LYS A 183 2.46 9.14 -15.93
CA LYS A 183 3.66 8.28 -15.88
C LYS A 183 3.35 6.80 -16.04
N LEU A 184 2.18 6.33 -15.61
CA LEU A 184 1.73 4.95 -15.81
C LEU A 184 1.34 4.72 -17.27
N MET A 185 0.54 5.61 -17.85
CA MET A 185 0.13 5.49 -19.26
C MET A 185 1.33 5.46 -20.22
N LEU A 186 2.31 6.32 -19.99
CA LEU A 186 3.53 6.37 -20.80
C LEU A 186 4.41 5.12 -20.71
N ARG A 187 4.30 4.37 -19.60
CA ARG A 187 4.98 3.09 -19.42
C ARG A 187 4.15 1.88 -19.90
N GLY A 188 2.98 2.14 -20.50
CA GLY A 188 2.10 1.13 -21.08
C GLY A 188 1.11 0.47 -20.11
N TYR A 189 0.90 1.03 -18.91
CA TYR A 189 -0.10 0.48 -17.97
C TYR A 189 -1.52 0.83 -18.38
N THR A 190 -2.46 -0.09 -18.14
CA THR A 190 -3.89 0.25 -18.11
C THR A 190 -4.21 0.91 -16.77
N VAL A 191 -4.84 2.09 -16.80
CA VAL A 191 -5.07 2.89 -15.59
C VAL A 191 -6.56 3.07 -15.37
N LYS A 192 -7.02 2.72 -14.16
CA LYS A 192 -8.33 3.11 -13.64
C LYS A 192 -8.17 4.25 -12.63
N ALA A 193 -8.96 5.30 -12.75
CA ALA A 193 -8.96 6.42 -11.82
C ALA A 193 -10.24 6.42 -10.98
N LEU A 194 -10.09 6.30 -9.65
CA LEU A 194 -11.21 6.46 -8.73
C LEU A 194 -11.41 7.95 -8.43
N VAL A 195 -12.59 8.48 -8.79
CA VAL A 195 -12.99 9.87 -8.56
C VAL A 195 -14.32 9.94 -7.82
N ARG A 196 -14.49 10.94 -6.96
CA ARG A 196 -15.75 11.13 -6.21
C ARG A 196 -16.91 11.63 -7.08
N LYS A 197 -16.60 12.46 -8.07
CA LYS A 197 -17.53 13.06 -9.02
C LYS A 197 -16.87 13.12 -10.39
N ALA A 198 -17.66 12.90 -11.44
CA ALA A 198 -17.23 13.02 -12.83
C ALA A 198 -17.67 14.37 -13.42
N ASP A 199 -17.29 15.46 -12.74
CA ASP A 199 -17.54 16.83 -13.21
C ASP A 199 -16.62 17.14 -14.41
N GLN A 200 -17.00 18.10 -15.27
CA GLN A 200 -16.24 18.44 -16.49
C GLN A 200 -14.78 18.81 -16.17
N GLU A 201 -14.54 19.54 -15.07
CA GLU A 201 -13.18 19.88 -14.61
C GLU A 201 -12.32 18.64 -14.34
N VAL A 202 -12.90 17.58 -13.79
CA VAL A 202 -12.20 16.33 -13.49
C VAL A 202 -11.89 15.58 -14.78
N LEU A 203 -12.83 15.58 -15.73
CA LEU A 203 -12.63 14.98 -17.05
C LEU A 203 -11.52 15.69 -17.83
N ASP A 204 -11.39 17.01 -17.70
CA ASP A 204 -10.35 17.79 -18.37
C ASP A 204 -8.97 17.59 -17.72
N MET A 205 -8.91 17.25 -16.43
CA MET A 205 -7.64 16.97 -15.73
C MET A 205 -7.01 15.62 -16.10
N LEU A 206 -7.84 14.64 -16.48
CA LEU A 206 -7.42 13.26 -16.74
C LEU A 206 -7.37 12.97 -18.25
N PRO A 207 -6.38 12.19 -18.73
CA PRO A 207 -6.38 11.77 -20.13
C PRO A 207 -7.61 10.93 -20.48
N ARG A 208 -8.15 11.11 -21.70
CA ARG A 208 -9.37 10.41 -22.18
C ARG A 208 -9.25 8.88 -22.19
N SER A 209 -8.03 8.34 -22.29
CA SER A 209 -7.79 6.90 -22.30
C SER A 209 -7.85 6.24 -20.91
N VAL A 210 -8.00 7.02 -19.83
CA VAL A 210 -8.11 6.50 -18.46
C VAL A 210 -9.54 6.09 -18.18
N GLU A 211 -9.75 4.88 -17.67
CA GLU A 211 -11.06 4.44 -17.22
C GLU A 211 -11.42 5.15 -15.91
N ILE A 212 -12.51 5.92 -15.92
CA ILE A 212 -12.95 6.69 -14.75
C ILE A 212 -14.01 5.88 -14.01
N VAL A 213 -13.74 5.56 -12.75
CA VAL A 213 -14.70 4.91 -11.85
C VAL A 213 -15.16 5.92 -10.82
N ILE A 214 -16.48 6.07 -10.69
CA ILE A 214 -17.09 6.99 -9.73
C ILE A 214 -17.28 6.25 -8.40
N GLY A 215 -16.71 6.78 -7.32
CA GLY A 215 -16.85 6.21 -5.99
C GLY A 215 -16.15 7.03 -4.90
N ASP A 216 -16.50 6.77 -3.65
CA ASP A 216 -15.88 7.38 -2.47
C ASP A 216 -15.22 6.32 -1.59
N VAL A 217 -13.99 6.58 -1.17
CA VAL A 217 -13.21 5.68 -0.30
C VAL A 217 -13.89 5.42 1.06
N GLY A 218 -14.74 6.35 1.52
CA GLY A 218 -15.56 6.17 2.70
C GLY A 218 -16.66 5.11 2.54
N GLU A 219 -17.06 4.78 1.31
CA GLU A 219 -18.17 3.88 1.00
C GLU A 219 -17.67 2.54 0.42
N PRO A 220 -17.65 1.45 1.21
CA PRO A 220 -17.05 0.18 0.81
C PRO A 220 -17.65 -0.44 -0.46
N PHE A 221 -18.94 -0.23 -0.72
CA PHE A 221 -19.63 -0.80 -1.87
C PHE A 221 -19.08 -0.25 -3.20
N THR A 222 -18.80 1.05 -3.26
CA THR A 222 -18.25 1.69 -4.47
C THR A 222 -16.84 1.20 -4.81
N LEU A 223 -16.09 0.77 -3.78
CA LEU A 223 -14.71 0.30 -3.96
C LEU A 223 -14.62 -1.11 -4.56
N GLN A 224 -15.65 -1.94 -4.42
CA GLN A 224 -15.65 -3.28 -5.01
C GLN A 224 -15.61 -3.20 -6.54
N ALA A 225 -16.47 -2.36 -7.13
CA ALA A 225 -16.48 -2.10 -8.56
C ALA A 225 -15.17 -1.43 -9.05
N ALA A 226 -14.58 -0.56 -8.23
CA ALA A 226 -13.33 0.11 -8.58
C ALA A 226 -12.12 -0.83 -8.62
N VAL A 227 -12.09 -1.82 -7.73
CA VAL A 227 -10.99 -2.80 -7.61
C VAL A 227 -11.12 -3.93 -8.63
N GLU A 228 -12.32 -4.16 -9.16
CA GLU A 228 -12.56 -5.21 -10.14
C GLU A 228 -11.67 -5.06 -11.38
N GLY A 229 -10.96 -6.14 -11.72
CA GLY A 229 -10.00 -6.18 -12.82
C GLY A 229 -8.65 -5.51 -12.52
N CYS A 230 -8.45 -4.92 -11.34
CA CYS A 230 -7.19 -4.25 -10.99
C CYS A 230 -6.18 -5.21 -10.38
N ASN A 231 -4.91 -5.09 -10.80
CA ASN A 231 -3.81 -5.90 -10.29
C ASN A 231 -3.04 -5.20 -9.16
N LYS A 232 -2.95 -3.87 -9.23
CA LYS A 232 -2.18 -3.03 -8.30
C LYS A 232 -2.97 -1.75 -7.97
N ILE A 233 -2.67 -1.17 -6.81
CA ILE A 233 -3.32 0.07 -6.33
C ILE A 233 -2.24 1.09 -5.96
N ILE A 234 -2.45 2.34 -6.38
CA ILE A 234 -1.72 3.50 -5.85
C ILE A 234 -2.71 4.43 -5.16
N TYR A 235 -2.52 4.62 -3.85
CA TYR A 235 -3.33 5.49 -3.02
C TYR A 235 -2.62 6.82 -2.79
N CYS A 236 -3.04 7.85 -3.54
CA CYS A 236 -2.58 9.23 -3.41
C CYS A 236 -3.63 10.15 -2.76
N ALA A 237 -4.77 9.62 -2.36
CA ALA A 237 -5.82 10.42 -1.73
C ALA A 237 -5.42 10.84 -0.31
N THR A 238 -5.79 12.07 0.04
CA THR A 238 -5.64 12.65 1.36
C THR A 238 -6.87 13.48 1.66
N ALA A 239 -7.26 13.60 2.93
CA ALA A 239 -8.38 14.47 3.30
C ALA A 239 -8.15 15.91 2.79
N ARG A 240 -9.21 16.56 2.28
CA ARG A 240 -9.12 17.96 1.82
C ARG A 240 -9.11 18.93 2.99
N SER A 241 -9.71 18.52 4.10
CA SER A 241 -9.71 19.25 5.34
C SER A 241 -8.94 18.48 6.40
N THR A 242 -8.21 19.20 7.24
CA THR A 242 -7.55 18.62 8.42
C THR A 242 -8.53 18.42 9.59
N ILE A 243 -9.85 18.41 9.33
CA ILE A 243 -10.87 18.10 10.34
C ILE A 243 -10.84 16.59 10.60
N THR A 244 -10.90 16.21 11.88
CA THR A 244 -10.79 14.81 12.34
C THR A 244 -11.68 13.83 11.58
N GLY A 245 -12.91 14.23 11.25
CA GLY A 245 -13.85 13.39 10.51
C GLY A 245 -13.40 13.04 9.09
N ASP A 246 -12.91 14.01 8.31
CA ASP A 246 -12.46 13.75 6.93
C ASP A 246 -11.13 13.00 6.91
N LEU A 247 -10.22 13.30 7.84
CA LEU A 247 -8.97 12.56 8.05
C LEU A 247 -9.25 11.09 8.39
N TYR A 248 -10.17 10.84 9.32
CA TYR A 248 -10.56 9.48 9.67
C TYR A 248 -11.18 8.77 8.46
N ARG A 249 -12.09 9.44 7.74
CA ARG A 249 -12.82 8.87 6.60
C ARG A 249 -11.90 8.52 5.43
N VAL A 250 -10.96 9.38 5.07
CA VAL A 250 -10.09 9.21 3.89
C VAL A 250 -8.79 8.50 4.24
N ASP A 251 -8.04 8.99 5.22
CA ASP A 251 -6.67 8.52 5.48
C ASP A 251 -6.62 7.22 6.30
N HIS A 252 -7.62 6.97 7.15
CA HIS A 252 -7.72 5.72 7.91
C HIS A 252 -8.73 4.75 7.29
N GLN A 253 -10.02 5.10 7.31
CA GLN A 253 -11.10 4.22 6.86
C GLN A 253 -11.02 3.95 5.35
N GLY A 254 -10.64 4.95 4.54
CA GLY A 254 -10.49 4.79 3.09
C GLY A 254 -9.41 3.78 2.71
N VAL A 255 -8.24 3.86 3.36
CA VAL A 255 -7.16 2.88 3.17
C VAL A 255 -7.62 1.49 3.62
N LEU A 256 -8.27 1.39 4.78
CA LEU A 256 -8.80 0.12 5.30
C LEU A 256 -9.83 -0.51 4.35
N ASN A 257 -10.80 0.27 3.87
CA ASN A 257 -11.85 -0.18 2.98
C ASN A 257 -11.28 -0.69 1.66
N LEU A 258 -10.35 0.07 1.06
CA LEU A 258 -9.75 -0.29 -0.22
C LEU A 258 -8.85 -1.52 -0.11
N THR A 259 -8.08 -1.59 0.99
CA THR A 259 -7.27 -2.77 1.33
C THR A 259 -8.16 -4.01 1.44
N LYS A 260 -9.31 -3.89 2.13
CA LYS A 260 -10.27 -4.97 2.28
C LYS A 260 -10.88 -5.37 0.92
N ALA A 261 -11.30 -4.41 0.12
CA ALA A 261 -11.85 -4.67 -1.22
C ALA A 261 -10.85 -5.43 -2.12
N LEU A 262 -9.57 -5.05 -2.10
CA LEU A 262 -8.52 -5.78 -2.83
C LEU A 262 -8.30 -7.20 -2.32
N GLN A 263 -8.40 -7.42 -1.00
CA GLN A 263 -8.32 -8.76 -0.43
C GLN A 263 -9.51 -9.63 -0.82
N ASP A 264 -10.71 -9.07 -0.77
CA ASP A 264 -11.94 -9.77 -1.11
C ASP A 264 -11.93 -10.17 -2.59
N TYR A 265 -11.51 -9.26 -3.48
CA TYR A 265 -11.32 -9.55 -4.91
C TYR A 265 -10.27 -10.64 -5.16
N ASN A 266 -9.09 -10.53 -4.54
CA ASN A 266 -8.04 -11.55 -4.67
C ASN A 266 -8.49 -12.93 -4.14
N ASN A 267 -9.30 -12.94 -3.08
CA ASN A 267 -9.88 -14.16 -2.53
C ASN A 267 -10.95 -14.76 -3.45
N GLN A 268 -11.80 -13.94 -4.07
CA GLN A 268 -12.77 -14.39 -5.07
C GLN A 268 -12.07 -15.02 -6.28
N LEU A 269 -11.02 -14.37 -6.79
CA LEU A 269 -10.19 -14.93 -7.86
C LEU A 269 -9.54 -16.26 -7.46
N ALA A 270 -9.08 -16.38 -6.22
CA ALA A 270 -8.54 -17.63 -5.70
C ALA A 270 -9.59 -18.75 -5.67
N GLN A 271 -10.82 -18.44 -5.23
CA GLN A 271 -11.93 -19.40 -5.21
C GLN A 271 -12.28 -19.90 -6.61
N ILE A 272 -12.36 -19.00 -7.59
CA ILE A 272 -12.61 -19.35 -9.00
C ILE A 272 -11.49 -20.25 -9.54
N ARG A 273 -10.25 -20.05 -9.10
CA ARG A 273 -9.07 -20.85 -9.50
C ARG A 273 -8.81 -22.05 -8.60
N ALA A 274 -9.85 -22.62 -7.98
CA ALA A 274 -9.75 -23.78 -7.08
C ALA A 274 -8.73 -23.61 -5.94
N GLY A 275 -8.69 -22.42 -5.33
CA GLY A 275 -7.78 -22.06 -4.24
C GLY A 275 -6.36 -21.67 -4.67
N LYS A 276 -6.06 -21.69 -5.97
CA LYS A 276 -4.72 -21.38 -6.49
C LYS A 276 -4.62 -19.89 -6.84
N SER A 277 -4.08 -19.10 -5.91
CA SER A 277 -3.70 -17.72 -6.17
C SER A 277 -2.45 -17.34 -5.38
N SER A 278 -1.49 -16.72 -6.06
CA SER A 278 -0.27 -16.17 -5.47
C SER A 278 -0.51 -14.87 -4.69
N LYS A 279 -1.73 -14.32 -4.71
CA LYS A 279 -2.07 -13.05 -4.04
C LYS A 279 -3.04 -13.21 -2.87
N SER A 280 -3.70 -14.37 -2.76
CA SER A 280 -4.65 -14.64 -1.68
C SER A 280 -3.99 -15.36 -0.51
N LYS A 281 -4.45 -15.05 0.71
CA LYS A 281 -4.08 -15.82 1.89
C LYS A 281 -4.70 -17.20 1.85
N LEU A 282 -3.94 -18.22 2.19
CA LEU A 282 -4.48 -19.57 2.39
C LEU A 282 -5.09 -19.66 3.79
N LEU A 283 -6.33 -20.14 3.88
CA LEU A 283 -6.96 -20.42 5.16
C LEU A 283 -6.50 -21.78 5.66
N LEU A 284 -5.82 -21.81 6.81
CA LEU A 284 -5.36 -23.06 7.44
C LEU A 284 -6.35 -23.54 8.50
N ALA A 285 -6.86 -22.61 9.31
CA ALA A 285 -7.90 -22.89 10.29
C ALA A 285 -8.77 -21.65 10.49
N LYS A 286 -10.08 -21.86 10.67
CA LYS A 286 -11.03 -20.83 11.06
C LYS A 286 -11.92 -21.39 12.15
N PHE A 287 -12.12 -20.64 13.21
CA PHE A 287 -12.90 -21.09 14.37
C PHE A 287 -14.25 -20.37 14.38
N LYS A 288 -15.21 -20.93 13.66
CA LYS A 288 -16.56 -20.36 13.51
C LYS A 288 -17.66 -21.21 14.14
N SER A 289 -17.37 -22.47 14.39
CA SER A 289 -18.29 -23.48 14.91
C SER A 289 -17.53 -24.46 15.78
N GLU A 290 -18.24 -25.23 16.58
CA GLU A 290 -17.66 -26.30 17.39
C GLU A 290 -16.94 -27.36 16.54
N ASP A 291 -17.45 -27.68 15.34
CA ASP A 291 -16.78 -28.58 14.39
C ASP A 291 -15.38 -28.11 13.99
N SER A 292 -15.10 -26.81 14.11
CA SER A 292 -13.78 -26.25 13.81
C SER A 292 -12.69 -26.73 14.78
N LEU A 293 -13.09 -27.24 15.96
CA LEU A 293 -12.20 -27.84 16.95
C LEU A 293 -11.74 -29.24 16.55
N ASN A 294 -12.41 -29.89 15.59
CA ASN A 294 -12.06 -31.24 15.16
C ASN A 294 -10.61 -31.31 14.63
N GLY A 295 -9.88 -32.32 15.09
CA GLY A 295 -8.46 -32.55 14.77
C GLY A 295 -7.48 -31.65 15.52
N TRP A 296 -7.94 -30.85 16.48
CA TRP A 296 -7.06 -30.17 17.44
C TRP A 296 -6.91 -31.02 18.70
N GLU A 297 -5.68 -31.26 19.10
CA GLU A 297 -5.33 -32.06 20.28
C GLU A 297 -4.64 -31.20 21.33
N VAL A 298 -5.09 -31.30 22.58
CA VAL A 298 -4.41 -30.69 23.73
C VAL A 298 -3.43 -31.71 24.30
N ARG A 299 -2.14 -31.36 24.31
CA ARG A 299 -1.07 -32.18 24.88
C ARG A 299 -0.45 -31.46 26.08
N GLN A 300 0.04 -32.24 27.03
CA GLN A 300 0.70 -31.73 28.23
C GLN A 300 2.07 -32.40 28.32
N GLY A 301 3.09 -31.66 28.74
CA GLY A 301 4.44 -32.17 28.83
C GLY A 301 5.27 -31.43 29.85
N THR A 302 6.40 -32.03 30.24
CA THR A 302 7.37 -31.41 31.15
C THR A 302 8.76 -31.52 30.55
N TYR A 303 9.59 -30.48 30.74
CA TYR A 303 11.01 -30.55 30.33
C TYR A 303 11.86 -31.41 31.28
N PHE A 304 11.39 -31.56 32.52
CA PHE A 304 12.05 -32.35 33.55
C PHE A 304 11.05 -33.37 34.08
N GLN A 305 11.53 -34.58 34.37
CA GLN A 305 10.75 -35.55 35.10
C GLN A 305 10.91 -35.24 36.59
N ASP A 306 9.93 -34.52 37.11
CA ASP A 306 10.01 -33.95 38.45
C ASP A 306 9.69 -35.04 39.48
N VAL A 307 10.72 -35.74 39.98
CA VAL A 307 10.60 -36.86 40.96
C VAL A 307 9.94 -36.41 42.26
N ILE A 308 9.88 -35.10 42.53
CA ILE A 308 9.32 -34.49 43.74
C ILE A 308 7.85 -34.05 43.54
N ALA A 309 7.41 -33.81 42.30
CA ALA A 309 6.04 -33.37 42.00
C ALA A 309 4.98 -34.45 42.26
N SER A 310 5.40 -35.70 42.48
CA SER A 310 4.53 -36.78 42.96
C SER A 310 4.07 -36.62 44.41
N LYS A 311 4.60 -35.65 45.18
CA LYS A 311 4.24 -35.40 46.59
C LYS A 311 3.37 -34.16 46.87
N TYR A 312 3.13 -33.29 45.89
CA TYR A 312 2.31 -32.08 46.03
C TYR A 312 1.39 -31.93 44.80
N ASP A 313 0.39 -31.02 44.81
CA ASP A 313 -0.55 -30.70 43.72
C ASP A 313 0.13 -30.19 42.42
N GLY A 314 1.06 -30.98 41.89
CA GLY A 314 1.69 -30.82 40.59
C GLY A 314 0.71 -31.27 39.53
N GLY A 315 0.31 -30.35 38.66
CA GLY A 315 -0.67 -30.64 37.63
C GLY A 315 -0.59 -29.65 36.48
N MET A 316 -1.11 -30.07 35.35
CA MET A 316 -1.35 -29.22 34.19
C MET A 316 -2.81 -29.40 33.81
N VAL A 317 -3.56 -28.30 33.80
CA VAL A 317 -4.95 -28.32 33.36
C VAL A 317 -5.04 -27.41 32.16
N ALA A 318 -5.35 -27.97 31.00
CA ALA A 318 -5.57 -27.21 29.78
C ALA A 318 -6.80 -27.77 29.07
N LYS A 319 -7.62 -26.87 28.55
CA LYS A 319 -8.83 -27.20 27.80
C LYS A 319 -8.91 -26.34 26.54
N PHE A 320 -9.49 -26.92 25.51
CA PHE A 320 -9.82 -26.23 24.26
C PHE A 320 -11.29 -26.44 23.97
N GLU A 321 -12.09 -25.39 24.12
CA GLU A 321 -13.56 -25.45 24.05
C GLU A 321 -14.11 -24.33 23.19
N TYR A 322 -15.28 -24.56 22.59
CA TYR A 322 -16.03 -23.54 21.87
C TYR A 322 -17.05 -22.94 22.83
N THR A 323 -16.87 -21.68 23.20
CA THR A 323 -17.73 -21.03 24.19
C THR A 323 -19.07 -20.65 23.59
N GLU A 324 -20.09 -20.51 24.45
CA GLU A 324 -21.43 -20.01 24.07
C GLU A 324 -21.38 -18.64 23.38
N THR A 325 -20.34 -17.85 23.67
CA THR A 325 -20.07 -16.57 23.01
C THR A 325 -19.57 -16.69 21.57
N GLY A 326 -19.46 -17.91 21.03
CA GLY A 326 -19.02 -18.17 19.66
C GLY A 326 -17.51 -18.04 19.45
N GLN A 327 -16.70 -18.45 20.44
CA GLN A 327 -15.25 -18.32 20.39
C GLN A 327 -14.54 -19.63 20.73
N ALA A 328 -13.48 -19.98 20.00
CA ALA A 328 -12.62 -21.10 20.37
C ALA A 328 -11.57 -20.64 21.37
N VAL A 329 -11.62 -21.18 22.59
CA VAL A 329 -10.81 -20.74 23.73
C VAL A 329 -9.89 -21.87 24.19
N PHE A 330 -8.59 -21.66 24.03
CA PHE A 330 -7.54 -22.45 24.63
C PHE A 330 -7.11 -21.81 25.96
N SER A 331 -7.44 -22.45 27.08
CA SER A 331 -7.19 -21.89 28.40
C SER A 331 -6.79 -22.95 29.40
N GLY A 332 -6.10 -22.53 30.46
CA GLY A 332 -5.60 -23.45 31.45
C GLY A 332 -4.67 -22.84 32.47
N TYR A 333 -4.14 -23.71 33.31
CA TYR A 333 -3.23 -23.40 34.39
C TYR A 333 -2.13 -24.47 34.48
N VAL A 334 -0.87 -24.01 34.60
CA VAL A 334 0.32 -24.88 34.64
C VAL A 334 1.00 -24.74 36.00
N PHE A 335 0.81 -25.70 36.90
CA PHE A 335 1.37 -25.68 38.25
C PHE A 335 2.83 -26.17 38.28
N THR A 336 3.13 -27.20 37.48
CA THR A 336 4.43 -27.88 37.47
C THR A 336 5.57 -26.99 36.97
N ARG A 337 6.71 -27.02 37.66
CA ARG A 337 7.92 -26.29 37.24
C ARG A 337 8.49 -26.91 35.97
N GLY A 338 8.58 -26.13 34.90
CA GLY A 338 9.01 -26.64 33.60
C GLY A 338 7.93 -27.46 32.88
N GLY A 339 6.69 -27.45 33.38
CA GLY A 339 5.52 -27.92 32.63
C GLY A 339 5.18 -26.95 31.49
N TYR A 340 4.62 -27.52 30.43
CA TYR A 340 4.07 -26.79 29.31
C TYR A 340 2.83 -27.50 28.77
N VAL A 341 1.97 -26.75 28.10
CA VAL A 341 0.77 -27.27 27.47
C VAL A 341 0.74 -26.84 26.01
N GLU A 342 0.22 -27.70 25.16
CA GLU A 342 0.27 -27.57 23.72
C GLU A 342 -1.11 -27.77 23.12
N LEU A 343 -1.38 -27.00 22.07
CA LEU A 343 -2.51 -27.19 21.20
C LEU A 343 -1.97 -27.50 19.81
N SER A 344 -2.15 -28.74 19.35
CA SER A 344 -1.54 -29.24 18.11
C SER A 344 -2.59 -29.63 17.07
N LYS A 345 -2.30 -29.40 15.79
CA LYS A 345 -3.12 -29.86 14.66
C LYS A 345 -2.24 -30.21 13.46
N LYS A 346 -2.51 -31.38 12.87
CA LYS A 346 -1.95 -31.76 11.56
C LYS A 346 -2.73 -31.02 10.46
N PHE A 347 -2.03 -30.35 9.55
CA PHE A 347 -2.64 -29.65 8.43
C PHE A 347 -3.24 -30.64 7.43
N SER A 348 -4.51 -30.39 7.07
CA SER A 348 -5.19 -31.04 5.95
C SER A 348 -5.17 -30.09 4.74
N LEU A 349 -3.99 -29.91 4.13
CA LEU A 349 -3.89 -29.05 2.93
C LEU A 349 -4.48 -29.78 1.71
N PRO A 350 -5.20 -29.08 0.82
CA PRO A 350 -5.66 -29.66 -0.44
C PRO A 350 -4.47 -30.18 -1.27
N LEU A 351 -4.70 -31.21 -2.09
CA LEU A 351 -3.67 -31.77 -2.95
C LEU A 351 -3.04 -30.69 -3.84
N GLY A 352 -1.72 -30.57 -3.78
CA GLY A 352 -0.96 -29.56 -4.54
C GLY A 352 -0.93 -28.16 -3.90
N CYS A 353 -1.47 -27.97 -2.69
CA CYS A 353 -1.28 -26.77 -1.88
C CYS A 353 -0.17 -27.02 -0.85
N THR A 354 0.91 -26.26 -0.97
CA THR A 354 2.12 -26.37 -0.15
C THR A 354 2.44 -25.00 0.46
N LEU A 355 3.11 -24.98 1.63
CA LEU A 355 3.38 -23.73 2.35
C LEU A 355 4.61 -22.96 1.83
N ASP A 356 5.39 -23.54 0.92
CA ASP A 356 6.54 -22.93 0.22
C ASP A 356 6.19 -21.65 -0.55
N ARG A 357 4.96 -21.55 -1.05
CA ARG A 357 4.43 -20.37 -1.75
C ARG A 357 3.98 -19.25 -0.81
N TYR A 358 4.23 -19.38 0.49
CA TYR A 358 3.79 -18.45 1.51
C TYR A 358 5.01 -17.93 2.29
N GLU A 359 4.98 -16.64 2.68
CA GLU A 359 6.07 -15.97 3.38
C GLU A 359 6.07 -16.31 4.89
N GLY A 360 4.90 -16.68 5.42
CA GLY A 360 4.72 -17.02 6.83
C GLY A 360 3.26 -17.15 7.22
N LEU A 361 3.02 -17.16 8.53
CA LEU A 361 1.70 -17.32 9.12
C LEU A 361 1.16 -15.99 9.64
N VAL A 362 -0.16 -15.82 9.59
CA VAL A 362 -0.89 -14.77 10.29
C VAL A 362 -1.97 -15.41 11.15
N LEU A 363 -1.88 -15.13 12.44
CA LEU A 363 -2.80 -15.59 13.46
C LEU A 363 -3.61 -14.41 13.97
N SER A 364 -4.93 -14.52 14.00
CA SER A 364 -5.80 -13.58 14.70
C SER A 364 -6.18 -14.21 16.04
N LEU A 365 -5.66 -13.62 17.11
CA LEU A 365 -5.63 -14.18 18.45
C LEU A 365 -6.15 -13.16 19.46
N GLY A 366 -7.06 -13.57 20.34
CA GLY A 366 -7.41 -12.83 21.55
C GLY A 366 -6.61 -13.35 22.74
N GLY A 367 -5.94 -12.49 23.48
CA GLY A 367 -5.08 -12.94 24.59
C GLY A 367 -5.25 -12.13 25.86
N ASN A 368 -4.74 -12.67 26.96
CA ASN A 368 -4.52 -11.97 28.22
C ASN A 368 -3.10 -11.37 28.32
N GLY A 369 -2.43 -11.09 27.19
CA GLY A 369 -1.08 -10.52 27.17
C GLY A 369 0.06 -11.53 27.36
N ARG A 370 -0.23 -12.83 27.35
CA ARG A 370 0.77 -13.90 27.49
C ARG A 370 1.58 -14.11 26.21
N SER A 371 2.78 -14.65 26.38
CA SER A 371 3.66 -15.09 25.30
C SER A 371 3.47 -16.58 25.04
N TYR A 372 3.45 -16.98 23.78
CA TYR A 372 3.29 -18.35 23.32
C TYR A 372 4.42 -18.71 22.36
N VAL A 373 4.69 -20.01 22.22
CA VAL A 373 5.64 -20.54 21.24
C VAL A 373 4.85 -21.23 20.16
N VAL A 374 5.00 -20.77 18.91
CA VAL A 374 4.48 -21.48 17.74
C VAL A 374 5.55 -22.46 17.31
N ILE A 375 5.18 -23.73 17.17
CA ILE A 375 6.05 -24.81 16.74
C ILE A 375 5.49 -25.36 15.42
N LEU A 376 6.37 -25.49 14.43
CA LEU A 376 6.09 -26.18 13.18
C LEU A 376 6.89 -27.47 13.14
N GLU A 377 6.21 -28.54 12.75
CA GLU A 377 6.84 -29.83 12.49
C GLU A 377 6.96 -30.00 10.97
N ALA A 378 8.19 -30.20 10.51
CA ALA A 378 8.50 -30.35 9.10
C ALA A 378 9.25 -31.66 8.85
N GLY A 379 8.78 -32.44 7.89
CA GLY A 379 9.33 -33.74 7.54
C GLY A 379 8.43 -34.52 6.58
N PRO A 380 8.82 -35.74 6.18
CA PRO A 380 7.98 -36.60 5.36
C PRO A 380 6.67 -36.92 6.08
N SER A 381 5.52 -36.55 5.50
CA SER A 381 4.21 -36.75 6.16
C SER A 381 3.88 -38.23 6.46
N ALA A 382 4.54 -39.15 5.73
CA ALA A 382 4.42 -40.59 5.89
C ALA A 382 5.27 -41.17 7.04
N ASP A 383 6.36 -40.50 7.42
CA ASP A 383 7.26 -40.95 8.49
C ASP A 383 7.57 -39.79 9.45
N THR A 384 6.74 -39.67 10.48
CA THR A 384 6.90 -38.69 11.56
C THR A 384 8.15 -38.88 12.41
N THR A 385 8.90 -39.99 12.28
CA THR A 385 10.12 -40.19 13.08
C THR A 385 11.28 -39.30 12.61
N GLN A 386 11.26 -38.90 11.33
CA GLN A 386 12.25 -38.02 10.71
C GLN A 386 11.84 -36.55 10.79
N SER A 387 10.72 -36.23 11.44
CA SER A 387 10.23 -34.87 11.52
C SER A 387 11.12 -34.03 12.44
N LYS A 388 11.29 -32.77 12.04
CA LYS A 388 12.10 -31.78 12.75
C LYS A 388 11.19 -30.69 13.27
N LEU A 389 11.51 -30.21 14.47
CA LEU A 389 10.72 -29.19 15.15
C LEU A 389 11.38 -27.83 15.01
N TYR A 390 10.57 -26.83 14.66
CA TYR A 390 10.99 -25.46 14.47
C TYR A 390 10.11 -24.54 15.31
N PHE A 391 10.68 -23.60 16.05
CA PHE A 391 9.92 -22.73 16.94
C PHE A 391 10.10 -21.24 16.62
N ALA A 392 9.04 -20.47 16.84
CA ALA A 392 9.01 -19.02 16.83
C ALA A 392 8.20 -18.52 18.03
N ARG A 393 8.62 -17.42 18.67
CA ARG A 393 7.89 -16.84 19.80
C ARG A 393 6.91 -15.77 19.34
N ILE A 394 5.71 -15.81 19.88
CA ILE A 394 4.68 -14.79 19.65
C ILE A 394 4.22 -14.20 20.97
N ASN A 395 3.91 -12.92 20.96
CA ASN A 395 3.37 -12.22 22.12
C ASN A 395 1.95 -11.78 21.81
N THR A 396 1.01 -12.08 22.70
CA THR A 396 -0.35 -11.56 22.62
C THR A 396 -0.45 -10.22 23.35
N LYS A 397 -1.46 -9.43 23.01
CA LYS A 397 -1.87 -8.24 23.78
C LYS A 397 -3.16 -8.55 24.53
N VAL A 398 -3.52 -7.71 25.50
CA VAL A 398 -4.84 -7.77 26.11
C VAL A 398 -5.88 -7.45 25.02
N GLY A 399 -6.78 -8.39 24.75
CA GLY A 399 -7.75 -8.30 23.66
C GLY A 399 -7.26 -8.93 22.36
N PHE A 400 -7.93 -8.61 21.25
CA PHE A 400 -7.62 -9.19 19.94
C PHE A 400 -6.41 -8.50 19.30
N CYS A 401 -5.50 -9.32 18.78
CA CYS A 401 -4.35 -8.89 18.02
C CYS A 401 -4.11 -9.83 16.83
N ARG A 402 -3.54 -9.28 15.75
CA ARG A 402 -3.06 -10.08 14.62
C ARG A 402 -1.55 -10.18 14.72
N VAL A 403 -1.03 -11.39 14.77
CA VAL A 403 0.41 -11.65 14.85
C VAL A 403 0.86 -12.28 13.54
N ARG A 404 1.86 -11.65 12.90
CA ARG A 404 2.55 -12.19 11.73
C ARG A 404 3.80 -12.92 12.19
N VAL A 405 4.00 -14.12 11.67
CA VAL A 405 5.15 -14.98 11.99
C VAL A 405 5.77 -15.43 10.66
N PRO A 406 6.79 -14.71 10.17
CA PRO A 406 7.51 -15.11 8.95
C PRO A 406 8.13 -16.50 9.12
N PHE A 407 8.18 -17.32 8.07
CA PHE A 407 8.85 -18.62 8.15
C PHE A 407 10.35 -18.48 8.47
N SER A 408 10.98 -17.39 8.01
CA SER A 408 12.35 -17.03 8.35
C SER A 408 12.58 -16.70 9.84
N SER A 409 11.54 -16.51 10.64
CA SER A 409 11.64 -16.30 12.09
C SER A 409 11.74 -17.61 12.88
N PHE A 410 11.37 -18.74 12.27
CA PHE A 410 11.45 -20.03 12.92
C PHE A 410 12.91 -20.49 13.03
N ARG A 411 13.25 -21.07 14.17
CA ARG A 411 14.57 -21.64 14.45
C ARG A 411 14.42 -23.13 14.76
N PRO A 412 15.34 -23.98 14.31
CA PRO A 412 15.27 -25.38 14.66
C PRO A 412 15.41 -25.54 16.18
N VAL A 413 14.64 -26.47 16.75
CA VAL A 413 14.71 -26.79 18.19
C VAL A 413 16.06 -27.45 18.51
N LYS A 414 16.56 -28.30 17.62
CA LYS A 414 17.92 -28.84 17.68
C LYS A 414 18.84 -27.95 16.82
N PRO A 415 19.91 -27.36 17.38
CA PRO A 415 20.76 -26.42 16.64
C PRO A 415 21.38 -26.98 15.35
N ASP A 416 21.61 -28.29 15.28
CA ASP A 416 22.25 -28.98 14.15
C ASP A 416 21.30 -29.21 12.96
N ASP A 417 20.00 -28.96 13.12
CA ASP A 417 19.03 -29.14 12.06
C ASP A 417 19.07 -28.02 11.02
N PRO A 418 18.80 -28.32 9.73
CA PRO A 418 18.81 -27.33 8.66
C PRO A 418 17.69 -26.29 8.86
N PRO A 419 17.77 -25.12 8.20
CA PRO A 419 16.69 -24.13 8.18
C PRO A 419 15.35 -24.73 7.77
N LEU A 420 14.27 -24.12 8.27
CA LEU A 420 12.90 -24.58 7.99
C LEU A 420 12.62 -24.55 6.48
N ASP A 421 12.24 -25.69 5.92
CA ASP A 421 11.62 -25.80 4.61
C ASP A 421 10.09 -25.79 4.75
N PRO A 422 9.38 -24.72 4.34
CA PRO A 422 7.93 -24.66 4.44
C PRO A 422 7.21 -25.74 3.60
N PHE A 423 7.84 -26.29 2.56
CA PHE A 423 7.24 -27.36 1.75
C PHE A 423 6.92 -28.61 2.57
N LEU A 424 7.77 -28.93 3.56
CA LEU A 424 7.68 -30.14 4.38
C LEU A 424 6.81 -29.96 5.64
N VAL A 425 6.26 -28.78 5.88
CA VAL A 425 5.49 -28.48 7.09
C VAL A 425 4.14 -29.21 7.07
N HIS A 426 3.89 -30.03 8.09
CA HIS A 426 2.65 -30.79 8.20
C HIS A 426 1.91 -30.60 9.53
N THR A 427 2.57 -30.23 10.63
CA THR A 427 1.90 -29.99 11.93
C THR A 427 2.17 -28.57 12.43
N LEU A 428 1.15 -27.95 13.02
CA LEU A 428 1.25 -26.70 13.77
C LEU A 428 0.88 -26.95 15.22
N THR A 429 1.72 -26.45 16.11
CA THR A 429 1.52 -26.52 17.56
C THR A 429 1.67 -25.14 18.19
N ILE A 430 0.77 -24.77 19.10
CA ILE A 430 0.88 -23.57 19.94
C ILE A 430 1.13 -24.02 21.38
N ARG A 431 2.30 -23.70 21.90
CA ARG A 431 2.75 -24.07 23.25
C ARG A 431 2.69 -22.87 24.19
N PHE A 432 2.17 -23.07 25.39
CA PHE A 432 2.28 -22.13 26.51
C PHE A 432 3.32 -22.63 27.53
N GLU A 433 4.23 -21.73 27.93
CA GLU A 433 5.26 -22.00 28.95
C GLU A 433 5.29 -20.88 30.01
N PRO A 434 5.18 -21.19 31.33
CA PRO A 434 5.20 -20.16 32.38
C PRO A 434 6.58 -19.49 32.56
N ARG A 435 7.68 -20.19 32.26
CA ARG A 435 9.06 -19.82 32.63
C ARG A 435 9.61 -18.57 31.92
N ARG A 436 8.89 -17.99 30.95
CA ARG A 436 9.36 -16.85 30.14
C ARG A 436 8.29 -15.78 29.90
N GLN A 437 7.32 -15.68 30.82
CA GLN A 437 6.26 -14.69 30.72
C GLN A 437 6.73 -13.32 31.19
N ARG A 438 6.47 -12.29 30.38
CA ARG A 438 6.64 -10.90 30.81
C ARG A 438 5.50 -10.52 31.77
N PRO A 439 5.74 -9.63 32.76
CA PRO A 439 4.66 -9.04 33.54
C PRO A 439 3.66 -8.36 32.60
N VAL A 440 2.38 -8.66 32.75
CA VAL A 440 1.31 -8.02 31.98
C VAL A 440 0.69 -6.95 32.87
N GLU A 441 0.80 -5.68 32.47
CA GLU A 441 0.06 -4.59 33.10
C GLU A 441 -1.40 -4.66 32.62
N GLY A 442 -2.28 -5.14 33.50
CA GLY A 442 -3.72 -5.15 33.24
C GLY A 442 -4.35 -3.79 33.57
N PRO A 443 -5.52 -3.46 32.99
CA PRO A 443 -6.32 -2.34 33.48
C PRO A 443 -6.68 -2.63 34.94
N ALA A 444 -6.30 -1.73 35.85
CA ALA A 444 -6.52 -1.77 37.30
C ALA A 444 -5.67 -2.79 38.12
N GLY A 445 -4.35 -2.84 37.93
CA GLY A 445 -3.43 -3.32 38.98
C GLY A 445 -3.54 -4.80 39.43
N MET A 446 -4.45 -5.59 38.85
CA MET A 446 -4.57 -7.02 39.12
C MET A 446 -3.35 -7.75 38.54
N LYS A 447 -2.46 -8.20 39.43
CA LYS A 447 -1.35 -9.10 39.07
C LYS A 447 -1.93 -10.43 38.59
N GLN A 448 -1.91 -10.67 37.28
CA GLN A 448 -2.32 -11.94 36.72
C GLN A 448 -1.26 -13.01 36.97
N ASP A 449 -1.69 -14.16 37.48
CA ASP A 449 -0.78 -15.28 37.77
C ASP A 449 -0.05 -15.77 36.50
N PRO A 450 1.30 -15.71 36.43
CA PRO A 450 2.06 -16.11 35.25
C PRO A 450 1.84 -17.55 34.79
N ARG A 451 1.24 -18.40 35.63
CA ARG A 451 0.90 -19.79 35.34
C ARG A 451 -0.43 -19.96 34.61
N SER A 452 -1.29 -18.95 34.61
CA SER A 452 -2.57 -18.97 33.91
C SER A 452 -2.47 -18.37 32.51
N PHE A 453 -3.18 -18.98 31.57
CA PHE A 453 -3.25 -18.50 30.20
C PHE A 453 -4.67 -18.62 29.64
N LYS A 454 -4.97 -17.68 28.73
CA LYS A 454 -6.19 -17.69 27.93
C LYS A 454 -5.86 -17.17 26.55
N LEU A 455 -6.06 -18.02 25.55
CA LEU A 455 -5.86 -17.74 24.14
C LEU A 455 -7.15 -18.03 23.38
N ILE A 456 -7.73 -17.01 22.79
CA ILE A 456 -8.87 -17.11 21.89
C ILE A 456 -8.32 -17.19 20.46
N LEU A 457 -8.70 -18.21 19.70
CA LEU A 457 -8.27 -18.36 18.31
C LEU A 457 -9.43 -18.00 17.38
N GLU A 458 -9.22 -17.05 16.46
CA GLU A 458 -10.23 -16.68 15.45
C GLU A 458 -9.93 -17.34 14.11
N TYR A 459 -8.69 -17.18 13.62
CA TYR A 459 -8.21 -17.87 12.41
C TYR A 459 -6.69 -17.93 12.35
N ILE A 460 -6.21 -18.88 11.54
CA ILE A 460 -4.82 -19.05 11.15
C ILE A 460 -4.79 -19.09 9.62
N LYS A 461 -3.95 -18.24 9.03
CA LYS A 461 -3.80 -18.11 7.57
C LYS A 461 -2.32 -18.11 7.20
N ALA A 462 -1.99 -18.58 6.00
CA ALA A 462 -0.67 -18.38 5.41
C ALA A 462 -0.67 -17.12 4.52
N LEU A 463 0.36 -16.28 4.65
CA LEU A 463 0.54 -15.06 3.87
C LEU A 463 1.22 -15.35 2.54
N PRO A 464 0.65 -14.94 1.40
CA PRO A 464 1.23 -15.24 0.10
C PRO A 464 2.61 -14.62 -0.06
N THR A 465 3.54 -15.34 -0.69
CA THR A 465 4.77 -14.72 -1.19
C THR A 465 4.47 -13.78 -2.34
N GLY A 466 5.23 -12.69 -2.45
CA GLY A 466 5.21 -11.84 -3.64
C GLY A 466 6.56 -11.17 -3.80
N GLN A 467 6.97 -10.94 -5.04
CA GLN A 467 8.16 -10.17 -5.35
C GLN A 467 7.81 -8.68 -5.44
N GLU A 468 6.75 -8.36 -6.17
CA GLU A 468 6.35 -6.97 -6.45
C GLU A 468 5.36 -6.39 -5.45
N THR A 469 5.20 -5.08 -5.45
CA THR A 469 4.20 -4.38 -4.63
C THR A 469 2.80 -4.47 -5.25
N ASP A 470 1.79 -4.73 -4.41
CA ASP A 470 0.38 -4.73 -4.80
C ASP A 470 -0.31 -3.40 -4.44
N PHE A 471 0.14 -2.75 -3.36
CA PHE A 471 -0.47 -1.52 -2.85
C PHE A 471 0.60 -0.48 -2.46
N VAL A 472 0.64 0.65 -3.18
CA VAL A 472 1.49 1.79 -2.84
C VAL A 472 0.64 2.85 -2.13
N LEU A 473 1.02 3.23 -0.92
CA LEU A 473 0.36 4.27 -0.13
C LEU A 473 1.25 5.51 -0.01
N VAL A 474 0.75 6.65 -0.48
CA VAL A 474 1.38 7.95 -0.23
C VAL A 474 0.86 8.53 1.09
N SER A 475 1.70 8.49 2.11
CA SER A 475 1.44 9.03 3.45
C SER A 475 2.09 10.41 3.60
N CYS A 476 2.62 10.76 4.76
CA CYS A 476 3.42 11.97 4.97
C CYS A 476 4.32 11.85 6.22
N THR A 477 5.39 12.63 6.28
CA THR A 477 6.23 12.80 7.50
C THR A 477 5.59 13.74 8.54
N GLY A 478 4.50 14.42 8.15
CA GLY A 478 3.80 15.41 8.97
C GLY A 478 4.47 16.78 9.04
N LEU A 479 5.62 16.97 8.38
CA LEU A 479 6.23 18.27 8.19
C LEU A 479 5.49 19.04 7.09
N GLY A 480 5.24 20.34 7.30
CA GLY A 480 4.37 21.15 6.44
C GLY A 480 2.88 21.10 6.81
N VAL A 481 2.51 20.37 7.88
CA VAL A 481 1.18 20.42 8.49
C VAL A 481 1.22 21.40 9.67
N GLU A 482 0.16 22.20 9.81
CA GLU A 482 -0.01 23.12 10.94
C GLU A 482 0.26 22.44 12.30
N PRO A 483 1.08 23.02 13.18
CA PRO A 483 1.57 22.36 14.39
C PRO A 483 0.44 21.88 15.29
N ASN A 484 -0.63 22.67 15.42
CA ASN A 484 -1.79 22.35 16.24
C ASN A 484 -2.60 21.13 15.74
N ARG A 485 -2.47 20.77 14.46
CA ARG A 485 -3.21 19.66 13.84
C ARG A 485 -2.31 18.51 13.40
N ARG A 486 -1.00 18.71 13.43
CA ARG A 486 0.01 17.73 13.01
C ARG A 486 -0.18 16.38 13.68
N GLU A 487 -0.40 16.36 14.98
CA GLU A 487 -0.58 15.11 15.73
C GLU A 487 -1.83 14.35 15.28
N GLN A 488 -2.94 15.05 15.05
CA GLN A 488 -4.20 14.44 14.59
C GLN A 488 -4.05 13.84 13.19
N VAL A 489 -3.42 14.58 12.26
CA VAL A 489 -3.13 14.11 10.91
C VAL A 489 -2.21 12.89 10.92
N LEU A 490 -1.12 12.96 11.68
CA LEU A 490 -0.17 11.85 11.81
C LEU A 490 -0.82 10.62 12.43
N LYS A 491 -1.70 10.80 13.43
CA LYS A 491 -2.44 9.70 14.04
C LYS A 491 -3.35 9.00 13.03
N ALA A 492 -4.09 9.75 12.22
CA ALA A 492 -4.96 9.19 11.18
C ALA A 492 -4.16 8.48 10.07
N LYS A 493 -3.11 9.13 9.54
CA LYS A 493 -2.21 8.55 8.53
C LYS A 493 -1.55 7.27 9.04
N ARG A 494 -0.98 7.27 10.25
CA ARG A 494 -0.39 6.07 10.88
C ARG A 494 -1.40 4.96 11.08
N ALA A 495 -2.65 5.27 11.44
CA ALA A 495 -3.70 4.26 11.56
C ALA A 495 -4.04 3.62 10.19
N GLY A 496 -4.06 4.40 9.11
CA GLY A 496 -4.18 3.90 7.74
C GLY A 496 -3.01 3.02 7.32
N GLU A 497 -1.78 3.49 7.56
CA GLU A 497 -0.56 2.72 7.32
C GLU A 497 -0.59 1.38 8.05
N ASP A 498 -0.89 1.40 9.35
CA ASP A 498 -1.00 0.21 10.18
C ASP A 498 -2.05 -0.77 9.69
N SER A 499 -3.18 -0.27 9.19
CA SER A 499 -4.22 -1.09 8.58
C SER A 499 -3.70 -1.82 7.35
N LEU A 500 -2.91 -1.14 6.51
CA LEU A 500 -2.26 -1.73 5.35
C LEU A 500 -1.16 -2.73 5.76
N ARG A 501 -0.33 -2.42 6.77
CA ARG A 501 0.69 -3.36 7.28
C ARG A 501 0.07 -4.66 7.79
N ARG A 502 -0.99 -4.55 8.58
CA ARG A 502 -1.73 -5.69 9.14
C ARG A 502 -2.57 -6.43 8.10
N SER A 503 -2.73 -5.87 6.91
CA SER A 503 -3.48 -6.49 5.84
C SER A 503 -2.77 -7.75 5.35
N GLY A 504 -1.45 -7.79 5.27
CA GLY A 504 -0.72 -8.90 4.63
C GLY A 504 -0.79 -8.88 3.10
N LEU A 505 -1.26 -7.80 2.49
CA LEU A 505 -0.95 -7.48 1.09
C LEU A 505 0.51 -7.02 0.98
N GLY A 506 1.09 -7.15 -0.20
CA GLY A 506 2.35 -6.50 -0.49
C GLY A 506 2.20 -5.00 -0.59
N TYR A 507 2.86 -4.27 0.29
CA TYR A 507 2.73 -2.82 0.33
C TYR A 507 4.06 -2.08 0.22
N THR A 508 3.99 -0.84 -0.26
CA THR A 508 5.04 0.17 -0.05
C THR A 508 4.38 1.42 0.50
N ILE A 509 4.88 1.93 1.61
CA ILE A 509 4.40 3.18 2.21
C ILE A 509 5.47 4.24 2.00
N ILE A 510 5.14 5.27 1.22
CA ILE A 510 6.03 6.38 0.91
C ILE A 510 5.57 7.57 1.75
N ARG A 511 6.43 8.10 2.61
CA ARG A 511 6.16 9.29 3.43
C ARG A 511 6.99 10.45 2.89
N PRO A 512 6.47 11.18 1.89
CA PRO A 512 7.17 12.35 1.38
C PRO A 512 7.20 13.48 2.42
N GLY A 513 8.26 14.29 2.36
CA GLY A 513 8.28 15.62 2.98
C GLY A 513 7.29 16.61 2.34
N PRO A 514 7.32 17.90 2.73
CA PRO A 514 6.44 18.92 2.17
C PRO A 514 6.48 18.94 0.63
N LEU A 515 5.30 18.76 0.02
CA LEU A 515 5.18 18.62 -1.43
C LEU A 515 5.29 19.97 -2.15
N LYS A 516 6.21 20.06 -3.12
CA LYS A 516 6.45 21.23 -3.98
C LYS A 516 6.00 20.98 -5.42
N GLU A 517 5.42 22.00 -6.07
CA GLU A 517 5.10 21.96 -7.51
C GLU A 517 6.28 22.47 -8.32
N GLU A 518 7.36 21.70 -8.34
CA GLU A 518 8.56 22.00 -9.13
C GLU A 518 8.91 20.80 -10.03
N PRO A 519 9.70 21.01 -11.09
CA PRO A 519 10.18 19.92 -11.92
C PRO A 519 11.00 18.91 -11.10
N GLY A 520 10.79 17.62 -11.35
CA GLY A 520 11.51 16.55 -10.64
C GLY A 520 12.91 16.27 -11.18
N GLY A 521 13.69 15.55 -10.36
CA GLY A 521 14.98 14.97 -10.68
C GLY A 521 16.07 16.00 -10.94
N GLN A 522 16.00 17.13 -10.25
CA GLN A 522 17.03 18.18 -10.22
C GLN A 522 17.90 18.12 -8.96
N ARG A 523 17.42 17.45 -7.91
CA ARG A 523 18.05 17.37 -6.58
C ARG A 523 18.19 15.91 -6.18
N ALA A 524 19.22 15.59 -5.40
CA ALA A 524 19.39 14.26 -4.83
C ALA A 524 18.23 13.92 -3.88
N LEU A 525 17.91 12.63 -3.79
CA LEU A 525 16.84 12.11 -2.95
C LEU A 525 17.46 11.41 -1.73
N ILE A 526 16.96 11.75 -0.54
CA ILE A 526 17.33 11.09 0.71
C ILE A 526 16.17 10.19 1.14
N PHE A 527 16.50 8.95 1.49
CA PHE A 527 15.57 7.96 2.03
C PHE A 527 15.95 7.64 3.48
N ASP A 528 14.98 7.63 4.39
CA ASP A 528 15.18 7.30 5.81
C ASP A 528 13.97 6.51 6.36
N GLN A 529 14.11 5.92 7.54
CA GLN A 529 13.00 5.31 8.30
C GLN A 529 12.82 5.92 9.69
N GLY A 530 13.68 6.86 10.08
CA GLY A 530 13.72 7.44 11.43
C GLY A 530 12.85 8.70 11.65
N ASN A 531 12.10 9.18 10.65
CA ASN A 531 11.46 10.50 10.67
C ASN A 531 12.44 11.66 10.93
N ARG A 532 13.73 11.50 10.56
CA ARG A 532 14.78 12.52 10.81
C ARG A 532 14.87 13.54 9.69
N ILE A 533 14.41 13.18 8.49
CA ILE A 533 14.54 14.02 7.31
C ILE A 533 13.37 15.02 7.21
N SER A 534 13.69 16.26 6.83
CA SER A 534 12.76 17.38 6.98
C SER A 534 12.53 18.24 5.74
N GLN A 535 13.25 17.98 4.66
CA GLN A 535 13.19 18.81 3.47
C GLN A 535 11.95 18.55 2.62
N GLY A 536 11.59 19.54 1.80
CA GLY A 536 10.55 19.37 0.79
C GLY A 536 10.96 18.42 -0.33
N ILE A 537 9.98 17.98 -1.11
CA ILE A 537 10.18 17.14 -2.29
C ILE A 537 9.20 17.52 -3.40
N SER A 538 9.63 17.39 -4.65
CA SER A 538 8.76 17.63 -5.79
C SER A 538 7.67 16.56 -5.92
N CYS A 539 6.45 16.97 -6.30
CA CYS A 539 5.38 16.02 -6.62
C CYS A 539 5.77 15.04 -7.75
N VAL A 540 6.64 15.47 -8.67
CA VAL A 540 7.10 14.68 -9.83
C VAL A 540 8.01 13.55 -9.41
N ASP A 541 8.90 13.78 -8.43
CA ASP A 541 9.80 12.77 -7.87
C ASP A 541 9.03 11.74 -7.06
N VAL A 542 8.10 12.20 -6.21
CA VAL A 542 7.21 11.30 -5.46
C VAL A 542 6.43 10.40 -6.42
N ALA A 543 5.89 10.96 -7.51
CA ALA A 543 5.22 10.17 -8.54
C ALA A 543 6.15 9.18 -9.25
N ASP A 544 7.44 9.52 -9.43
CA ASP A 544 8.42 8.58 -10.00
C ASP A 544 8.66 7.39 -9.09
N ILE A 545 8.89 7.67 -7.80
CA ILE A 545 9.12 6.66 -6.76
C ILE A 545 7.90 5.74 -6.67
N CYS A 546 6.67 6.28 -6.72
CA CYS A 546 5.44 5.48 -6.70
C CYS A 546 5.38 4.45 -7.83
N VAL A 547 5.73 4.85 -9.06
CA VAL A 547 5.66 3.95 -10.22
C VAL A 547 6.81 2.95 -10.21
N LYS A 548 8.03 3.36 -9.82
CA LYS A 548 9.17 2.44 -9.70
C LYS A 548 8.96 1.40 -8.59
N ALA A 549 8.38 1.81 -7.46
CA ALA A 549 8.08 0.91 -6.35
C ALA A 549 7.07 -0.21 -6.67
N LEU A 550 6.33 -0.11 -7.79
CA LEU A 550 5.43 -1.19 -8.23
C LEU A 550 6.18 -2.45 -8.68
N HIS A 551 7.41 -2.29 -9.19
CA HIS A 551 8.23 -3.35 -9.80
C HIS A 551 9.50 -3.65 -9.03
N ASP A 552 9.96 -2.71 -8.20
CA ASP A 552 11.11 -2.94 -7.34
C ASP A 552 10.74 -3.90 -6.19
N SER A 553 11.31 -5.10 -6.21
CA SER A 553 11.08 -6.11 -5.18
C SER A 553 11.60 -5.70 -3.80
N THR A 554 12.60 -4.80 -3.75
CA THR A 554 13.12 -4.27 -2.50
C THR A 554 12.17 -3.27 -1.84
N ALA A 555 11.25 -2.67 -2.60
CA ALA A 555 10.23 -1.76 -2.08
C ALA A 555 9.09 -2.47 -1.35
N ARG A 556 8.92 -3.78 -1.58
CA ARG A 556 7.85 -4.57 -0.98
C ARG A 556 8.04 -4.70 0.54
N ASN A 557 6.95 -4.47 1.28
CA ASN A 557 6.85 -4.46 2.73
C ASN A 557 7.76 -3.42 3.41
N LYS A 558 8.03 -2.29 2.75
CA LYS A 558 8.78 -1.15 3.32
C LYS A 558 7.90 0.08 3.52
N SER A 559 8.21 0.80 4.59
CA SER A 559 7.75 2.17 4.82
C SER A 559 8.99 3.02 4.98
N PHE A 560 9.07 4.11 4.24
CA PHE A 560 10.22 5.01 4.29
C PHE A 560 9.79 6.45 4.06
N ASP A 561 10.57 7.34 4.64
CA ASP A 561 10.49 8.77 4.45
C ASP A 561 11.34 9.15 3.23
N VAL A 562 10.90 10.14 2.45
CA VAL A 562 11.70 10.65 1.33
C VAL A 562 11.64 12.17 1.21
N CYS A 563 12.79 12.80 0.99
CA CYS A 563 12.90 14.23 0.71
C CYS A 563 14.06 14.55 -0.24
N HIS A 564 14.18 15.82 -0.66
CA HIS A 564 15.41 16.28 -1.31
C HIS A 564 16.55 16.44 -0.28
N GLU A 565 17.78 16.33 -0.77
CA GLU A 565 18.97 16.68 0.01
C GLU A 565 18.99 18.17 0.39
N TYR A 566 19.54 18.46 1.57
CA TYR A 566 19.75 19.83 2.02
C TYR A 566 20.84 20.48 1.16
N VAL A 567 20.48 21.52 0.41
CA VAL A 567 21.45 22.37 -0.27
C VAL A 567 21.88 23.44 0.74
N ALA A 568 23.17 23.49 1.06
CA ALA A 568 23.74 24.59 1.84
C ALA A 568 23.52 25.93 1.10
N GLU A 569 23.29 27.02 1.82
CA GLU A 569 23.19 28.36 1.23
C GLU A 569 24.48 28.72 0.46
N GLU A 570 24.35 29.45 -0.65
CA GLU A 570 25.48 29.90 -1.48
C GLU A 570 26.59 30.49 -0.60
N GLY A 571 27.78 29.87 -0.63
CA GLY A 571 28.95 30.27 0.17
C GLY A 571 29.37 29.32 1.29
N ARG A 572 28.71 28.17 1.49
CA ARG A 572 29.13 27.10 2.44
C ARG A 572 29.20 25.70 1.82
N GLU A 573 29.53 25.60 0.54
CA GLU A 573 29.70 24.33 -0.17
C GLU A 573 31.06 23.69 0.13
N LEU A 574 31.17 23.05 1.30
CA LEU A 574 32.18 22.04 1.55
C LEU A 574 31.41 20.83 2.04
N TYR A 575 31.07 19.90 1.14
CA TYR A 575 31.13 18.44 1.30
C TYR A 575 30.55 17.77 0.05
N GLU A 576 31.18 16.64 -0.29
CA GLU A 576 31.17 15.93 -1.56
C GLU A 576 29.87 15.16 -1.81
N LEU A 577 29.35 15.29 -3.04
CA LEU A 577 28.20 14.55 -3.57
C LEU A 577 28.52 13.04 -3.63
N VAL A 578 28.07 12.26 -2.66
CA VAL A 578 28.16 10.79 -2.76
C VAL A 578 26.86 10.22 -3.34
N ALA A 579 27.02 9.63 -4.52
CA ALA A 579 26.09 8.80 -5.29
C ALA A 579 25.17 9.52 -6.29
N HIS A 580 25.76 9.99 -7.40
CA HIS A 580 25.11 9.88 -8.70
C HIS A 580 25.66 8.63 -9.39
N LEU A 581 24.88 7.55 -9.45
CA LEU A 581 25.14 6.44 -10.37
C LEU A 581 24.20 6.61 -11.56
N PRO A 582 24.65 7.19 -12.69
CA PRO A 582 23.91 7.16 -13.93
C PRO A 582 24.12 5.78 -14.56
N ASP A 583 23.41 4.77 -14.06
CA ASP A 583 23.38 3.48 -14.74
C ASP A 583 22.27 3.46 -15.79
N LYS A 584 22.53 2.84 -16.94
CA LYS A 584 21.63 2.82 -18.12
C LYS A 584 20.22 2.28 -17.84
N ALA A 585 20.01 1.65 -16.68
CA ALA A 585 18.71 1.16 -16.20
C ALA A 585 17.96 2.11 -15.23
N ASN A 586 18.56 3.26 -14.85
CA ASN A 586 17.96 4.26 -13.96
C ASN A 586 17.40 3.67 -12.64
N ASN A 587 18.06 2.66 -12.08
CA ASN A 587 17.61 1.93 -10.89
C ASN A 587 18.22 2.51 -9.60
N TYR A 588 17.93 3.77 -9.29
CA TYR A 588 18.34 4.40 -8.03
C TYR A 588 17.61 3.85 -6.81
N LEU A 589 16.42 3.25 -7.01
CA LEU A 589 15.52 2.90 -5.91
C LEU A 589 15.98 1.63 -5.19
N THR A 590 16.42 0.60 -5.93
CA THR A 590 16.89 -0.65 -5.33
C THR A 590 18.05 -0.45 -4.34
N PRO A 591 19.16 0.24 -4.68
CA PRO A 591 20.25 0.47 -3.73
C PRO A 591 19.85 1.39 -2.58
N ALA A 592 18.99 2.39 -2.82
CA ALA A 592 18.51 3.27 -1.76
C ALA A 592 17.64 2.51 -0.75
N LEU A 593 16.78 1.61 -1.22
CA LEU A 593 15.89 0.85 -0.36
C LEU A 593 16.57 -0.36 0.26
N SER A 594 17.57 -1.00 -0.37
CA SER A 594 18.19 -2.23 0.16
C SER A 594 18.75 -2.08 1.56
N VAL A 595 19.24 -0.89 1.92
CA VAL A 595 19.76 -0.55 3.25
C VAL A 595 18.66 -0.45 4.31
N LEU A 596 17.42 -0.17 3.90
CA LEU A 596 16.29 0.03 4.79
C LEU A 596 15.69 -1.31 5.25
N GLU A 597 15.25 -1.35 6.51
CA GLU A 597 14.64 -2.54 7.10
C GLU A 597 13.25 -2.80 6.50
N LYS A 598 12.91 -4.09 6.35
CA LYS A 598 11.52 -4.49 6.07
C LYS A 598 10.71 -4.34 7.35
N ASN A 599 9.51 -3.79 7.24
CA ASN A 599 8.59 -3.60 8.37
C ASN A 599 7.84 -4.90 8.71
N THR A 600 8.56 -6.03 8.76
CA THR A 600 8.01 -7.39 8.84
C THR A 600 7.05 -7.59 10.01
#